data_AF-A0A059KZL2-F1
#
_entry.id   AF-A0A059KZL2-F1
#
_cell.length_a   1.000
_cell.length_b   1.000
_cell.length_c   1.000
_cell.angle_alpha   90.00
_cell.angle_beta   90.00
_cell.angle_gamma   90.00
#
_symmetry.space_group_name_H-M   'P 1'
#
loop_
_entity.id
_entity.type
_entity.pdbx_description
1 polymer ?
#
loop_
_entity_poly.entity_id
_entity_poly.type
_entity_poly.pdbx_seq_one_letter_code
_entity_poly.pdbx_strand_id
1 'polypeptide(L)'
;MDLGKLSAKELNVVAQTNFPEKDITLKIACTAPAAVEFAVTDGRGDTKAPGLVFSPTGFTGENLYYGLGTVNGVAIGGFGLRVGTPSADQQAQKFLVRTPDNLNWRTPRSLMVSNAPTSYSWGEDEVKGPIAATFHAFPMKVAAAIRPARDLPVTTDEYKVDGFVTFDVYYL
;
A
#
# COMPACT_ATOMS: atom_id res chain seq x y z
N MET A 1 1.64 -9.42 4.33
CA MET A 1 3.02 -9.06 4.74
C MET A 1 3.27 -9.68 6.09
N ASP A 2 4.37 -10.39 6.26
CA ASP A 2 4.78 -10.94 7.55
C ASP A 2 6.23 -10.50 7.83
N LEU A 3 6.45 -9.83 8.96
CA LEU A 3 7.80 -9.54 9.47
C LEU A 3 8.22 -10.53 10.56
N GLY A 4 7.38 -11.52 10.85
CA GLY A 4 7.60 -12.51 11.89
C GLY A 4 7.46 -11.90 13.27
N LYS A 5 8.34 -12.33 14.17
CA LYS A 5 8.45 -11.78 15.51
C LYS A 5 9.54 -10.72 15.53
N LEU A 6 9.17 -9.53 15.95
CA LEU A 6 10.09 -8.41 16.09
C LEU A 6 10.49 -8.25 17.55
N SER A 7 11.79 -8.18 17.83
CA SER A 7 12.24 -7.93 19.20
C SER A 7 12.06 -6.47 19.58
N ALA A 8 11.60 -6.22 20.80
CA ALA A 8 11.50 -4.88 21.37
C ALA A 8 12.85 -4.13 21.36
N LYS A 9 13.98 -4.85 21.40
CA LYS A 9 15.33 -4.28 21.40
C LYS A 9 15.75 -3.72 20.03
N GLU A 10 15.09 -4.13 18.96
CA GLU A 10 15.35 -3.67 17.59
C GLU A 10 14.60 -2.37 17.27
N LEU A 11 13.76 -1.91 18.19
CA LEU A 11 12.91 -0.74 18.01
C LEU A 11 13.56 0.54 18.54
N ASN A 12 13.35 1.63 17.81
CA ASN A 12 13.68 2.95 18.28
C ASN A 12 12.70 3.38 19.38
N VAL A 13 13.24 3.91 20.48
CA VAL A 13 12.44 4.31 21.65
C VAL A 13 11.64 5.58 21.41
N VAL A 14 12.13 6.50 20.57
CA VAL A 14 11.59 7.87 20.38
C VAL A 14 10.84 8.02 19.06
N ALA A 15 11.44 7.52 17.99
CA ALA A 15 10.94 7.65 16.63
C ALA A 15 10.35 6.33 16.15
N GLN A 16 9.60 6.36 15.04
CA GLN A 16 9.19 5.13 14.36
C GLN A 16 10.42 4.36 13.87
N THR A 17 10.32 3.04 13.86
CA THR A 17 11.33 2.14 13.29
C THR A 17 10.91 1.78 11.87
N ASN A 18 11.70 2.21 10.88
CA ASN A 18 11.48 1.88 9.47
C ASN A 18 12.22 0.61 9.08
N PHE A 19 11.57 -0.24 8.30
CA PHE A 19 12.14 -1.48 7.80
C PHE A 19 12.58 -1.33 6.34
N PRO A 20 13.57 -2.14 5.88
CA PRO A 20 13.92 -2.20 4.47
C PRO A 20 12.69 -2.52 3.60
N GLU A 21 12.55 -1.78 2.49
CA GLU A 21 11.46 -2.00 1.54
C GLU A 21 11.58 -3.38 0.87
N LYS A 22 10.43 -4.01 0.59
CA LYS A 22 10.36 -5.27 -0.16
C LYS A 22 9.64 -5.05 -1.49
N ASP A 23 10.24 -5.47 -2.59
CA ASP A 23 9.61 -5.38 -3.90
C ASP A 23 8.52 -6.44 -4.06
N ILE A 24 7.37 -6.04 -4.59
CA ILE A 24 6.26 -6.91 -4.97
C ILE A 24 5.74 -6.50 -6.35
N THR A 25 4.97 -7.36 -7.02
CA THR A 25 4.36 -7.00 -8.32
C THR A 25 3.00 -7.66 -8.44
N LEU A 26 1.96 -6.86 -8.70
CA LEU A 26 0.66 -7.36 -9.15
C LEU A 26 0.75 -7.68 -10.64
N LYS A 27 0.45 -8.92 -11.02
CA LYS A 27 0.43 -9.37 -12.41
C LYS A 27 -0.97 -9.84 -12.76
N ILE A 28 -1.52 -9.33 -13.86
CA ILE A 28 -2.85 -9.69 -14.36
C ILE A 28 -2.67 -10.18 -15.79
N ALA A 29 -3.13 -11.40 -16.07
CA ALA A 29 -3.12 -11.99 -17.39
C ALA A 29 -4.56 -12.18 -17.86
N CYS A 30 -4.89 -11.58 -19.00
CA CYS A 30 -6.21 -11.60 -19.60
C CYS A 30 -6.20 -12.52 -20.82
N THR A 31 -7.31 -13.22 -21.09
CA THR A 31 -7.44 -14.08 -22.29
C THR A 31 -7.67 -13.29 -23.58
N ALA A 32 -8.05 -12.02 -23.46
CA ALA A 32 -8.20 -11.04 -24.54
C ALA A 32 -7.81 -9.65 -24.00
N PRO A 33 -7.48 -8.66 -24.87
CA PRO A 33 -7.19 -7.32 -24.42
C PRO A 33 -8.33 -6.73 -23.57
N ALA A 34 -8.04 -6.37 -22.33
CA ALA A 34 -9.01 -5.78 -21.40
C ALA A 34 -8.35 -4.66 -20.61
N ALA A 35 -9.10 -3.59 -20.35
CA ALA A 35 -8.68 -2.58 -19.39
C ALA A 35 -9.03 -3.07 -17.97
N VAL A 36 -8.19 -2.72 -17.00
CA VAL A 36 -8.38 -3.15 -15.61
C VAL A 36 -8.25 -1.98 -14.67
N GLU A 37 -9.02 -2.00 -13.60
CA GLU A 37 -8.74 -1.19 -12.42
C GLU A 37 -8.64 -2.07 -11.19
N PHE A 38 -8.02 -1.54 -10.13
CA PHE A 38 -7.99 -2.22 -8.85
C PHE A 38 -8.21 -1.25 -7.68
N ALA A 39 -8.71 -1.79 -6.59
CA ALA A 39 -8.76 -1.15 -5.28
C ALA A 39 -8.03 -2.03 -4.26
N VAL A 40 -7.55 -1.42 -3.17
CA VAL A 40 -6.87 -2.15 -2.10
C VAL A 40 -7.62 -1.97 -0.79
N THR A 41 -8.06 -3.08 -0.23
CA THR A 41 -8.81 -3.11 1.03
C THR A 41 -7.92 -3.62 2.15
N ASP A 42 -7.81 -2.87 3.25
CA ASP A 42 -7.11 -3.30 4.45
C ASP A 42 -7.96 -4.31 5.23
N GLY A 43 -7.47 -5.55 5.35
CA GLY A 43 -8.13 -6.54 6.18
C GLY A 43 -7.78 -6.41 7.68
N ARG A 44 -6.96 -5.42 8.04
CA ARG A 44 -6.55 -5.08 9.41
C ARG A 44 -6.67 -3.58 9.69
N GLY A 45 -7.65 -2.92 9.06
CA GLY A 45 -7.85 -1.47 9.12
C GLY A 45 -7.84 -0.89 10.53
N ASP A 46 -8.48 -1.58 11.48
CA ASP A 46 -8.61 -1.15 12.88
C ASP A 46 -7.30 -1.25 13.70
N THR A 47 -6.22 -1.73 13.08
CA THR A 47 -4.93 -1.96 13.73
C THR A 47 -3.83 -1.02 13.25
N LYS A 48 -4.21 0.04 12.52
CA LYS A 48 -3.31 1.08 12.04
C LYS A 48 -2.80 1.92 13.21
N ALA A 49 -1.49 1.99 13.38
CA ALA A 49 -0.91 2.99 14.28
C ALA A 49 -1.01 4.38 13.63
N PRO A 50 -1.53 5.41 14.32
CA PRO A 50 -1.63 6.76 13.77
C PRO A 50 -0.24 7.43 13.69
N GLY A 51 -0.13 8.45 12.82
CA GLY A 51 1.04 9.34 12.79
C GLY A 51 2.31 8.76 12.15
N LEU A 52 2.22 7.62 11.46
CA LEU A 52 3.34 7.04 10.74
C LEU A 52 3.63 7.77 9.42
N VAL A 53 4.90 7.80 9.03
CA VAL A 53 5.40 8.45 7.82
C VAL A 53 6.10 7.44 6.91
N PHE A 54 5.66 7.28 5.66
CA PHE A 54 6.22 6.30 4.72
C PHE A 54 6.98 6.91 3.54
N SER A 55 7.17 8.23 3.51
CA SER A 55 7.92 8.91 2.45
C SER A 55 8.78 10.04 3.01
N PRO A 56 9.99 10.27 2.49
CA PRO A 56 10.79 11.45 2.82
C PRO A 56 10.08 12.77 2.48
N THR A 57 9.06 12.75 1.61
CA THR A 57 8.19 13.91 1.32
C THR A 57 7.03 14.08 2.30
N GLY A 58 6.98 13.30 3.39
CA GLY A 58 6.01 13.51 4.47
C GLY A 58 4.56 13.18 4.08
N PHE A 59 4.34 12.19 3.22
CA PHE A 59 2.99 11.67 2.98
C PHE A 59 2.43 11.11 4.29
N THR A 60 1.62 11.95 4.93
CA THR A 60 0.93 11.73 6.20
C THR A 60 -0.55 11.63 5.86
N GLY A 61 -1.20 10.59 6.35
CA GLY A 61 -2.60 10.32 6.05
C GLY A 61 -2.93 8.87 6.31
N GLU A 62 -3.91 8.63 7.18
CA GLU A 62 -4.31 7.28 7.62
C GLU A 62 -4.87 6.42 6.47
N ASN A 63 -5.26 7.07 5.37
CA ASN A 63 -5.69 6.42 4.14
C ASN A 63 -4.52 5.92 3.28
N LEU A 64 -3.27 6.34 3.52
CA LEU A 64 -2.09 6.02 2.70
C LEU A 64 -1.30 4.80 3.17
N TYR A 65 -1.75 4.14 4.24
CA TYR A 65 -1.12 2.94 4.78
C TYR A 65 -2.15 1.99 5.41
N TYR A 66 -1.66 0.81 5.75
CA TYR A 66 -2.41 -0.38 6.16
C TYR A 66 -1.95 -0.86 7.54
N GLY A 67 -2.78 -1.58 8.27
CA GLY A 67 -2.52 -2.04 9.64
C GLY A 67 -1.53 -3.22 9.71
N LEU A 68 -0.80 -3.31 10.82
CA LEU A 68 0.16 -4.39 11.12
C LEU A 68 -0.21 -5.22 12.35
N GLY A 69 -1.43 -5.04 12.89
CA GLY A 69 -1.89 -5.73 14.09
C GLY A 69 -1.73 -4.93 15.38
N THR A 70 -2.17 -5.56 16.47
CA THR A 70 -2.18 -4.96 17.81
C THR A 70 -1.50 -5.87 18.82
N VAL A 71 -0.90 -5.27 19.87
CA VAL A 71 -0.52 -5.97 21.10
C VAL A 71 -1.28 -5.35 22.26
N ASN A 72 -2.03 -6.17 23.01
CA ASN A 72 -2.91 -5.74 24.09
C ASN A 72 -3.85 -4.57 23.69
N GLY A 73 -4.39 -4.60 22.47
CA GLY A 73 -5.26 -3.55 21.93
C GLY A 73 -4.53 -2.30 21.43
N VAL A 74 -3.20 -2.23 21.56
CA VAL A 74 -2.40 -1.12 21.02
C VAL A 74 -1.93 -1.46 19.61
N ALA A 75 -2.33 -0.66 18.63
CA ALA A 75 -1.84 -0.74 17.26
C ALA A 75 -0.31 -0.60 17.22
N ILE A 76 0.36 -1.59 16.61
CA ILE A 76 1.83 -1.70 16.65
C ILE A 76 2.48 -0.83 15.58
N GLY A 77 1.86 -0.76 14.40
CA GLY A 77 2.48 -0.08 13.27
C GLY A 77 1.57 -0.04 12.04
N GLY A 78 2.21 0.14 10.90
CA GLY A 78 1.55 0.07 9.61
C GLY A 78 2.53 -0.22 8.48
N PHE A 79 2.00 -0.51 7.31
CA PHE A 79 2.78 -0.62 6.09
C PHE A 79 2.13 0.15 4.96
N GLY A 80 2.92 0.72 4.08
CA GLY A 80 2.48 1.39 2.87
C GLY A 80 2.87 0.61 1.62
N LEU A 81 2.14 0.86 0.54
CA LEU A 81 2.45 0.36 -0.79
C LEU A 81 2.88 1.54 -1.66
N ARG A 82 4.17 1.61 -1.97
CA ARG A 82 4.73 2.63 -2.85
C ARG A 82 4.67 2.15 -4.28
N VAL A 83 4.15 3.00 -5.16
CA VAL A 83 3.92 2.65 -6.56
C VAL A 83 5.22 2.66 -7.35
N GLY A 84 5.39 1.68 -8.24
CA GLY A 84 6.34 1.71 -9.33
C GLY A 84 5.66 2.12 -10.64
N THR A 85 6.39 1.99 -11.75
CA THR A 85 5.84 2.27 -13.08
C THR A 85 5.03 1.06 -13.57
N PRO A 86 3.71 1.17 -13.76
CA PRO A 86 2.90 0.10 -14.33
C PRO A 86 3.27 -0.13 -15.80
N SER A 87 3.02 -1.34 -16.29
CA SER A 87 3.15 -1.68 -17.71
C SER A 87 1.98 -2.52 -18.20
N ALA A 88 1.73 -2.40 -19.50
CA ALA A 88 0.72 -3.12 -20.26
C ALA A 88 1.40 -3.68 -21.51
N ASP A 89 1.33 -4.99 -21.72
CA ASP A 89 2.05 -5.73 -22.77
C ASP A 89 3.54 -5.32 -22.87
N GLN A 90 4.18 -5.21 -21.70
CA GLN A 90 5.59 -4.81 -21.50
C GLN A 90 5.92 -3.34 -21.83
N GLN A 91 4.92 -2.52 -22.19
CA GLN A 91 5.08 -1.08 -22.41
C GLN A 91 4.72 -0.29 -21.15
N ALA A 92 5.60 0.61 -20.73
CA ALA A 92 5.37 1.47 -19.57
C ALA A 92 4.16 2.39 -19.78
N GLN A 93 3.35 2.54 -18.73
CA GLN A 93 2.13 3.33 -18.73
C GLN A 93 2.17 4.39 -17.63
N LYS A 94 1.34 5.43 -17.76
CA LYS A 94 1.12 6.37 -16.66
C LYS A 94 0.19 5.75 -15.64
N PHE A 95 0.54 5.89 -14.36
CA PHE A 95 -0.30 5.46 -13.25
C PHE A 95 -1.43 6.46 -13.04
N LEU A 96 -2.66 5.94 -12.93
CA LEU A 96 -3.88 6.72 -12.87
C LEU A 96 -4.65 6.38 -11.60
N VAL A 97 -5.37 7.38 -11.07
CA VAL A 97 -6.25 7.24 -9.90
C VAL A 97 -7.60 7.87 -10.20
N ARG A 98 -8.65 7.33 -9.59
CA ARG A 98 -9.96 7.96 -9.48
C ARG A 98 -10.58 7.69 -8.11
N THR A 99 -11.63 8.42 -7.77
CA THR A 99 -12.35 8.27 -6.49
C THR A 99 -13.85 8.25 -6.75
N PRO A 100 -14.68 7.76 -5.83
CA PRO A 100 -16.14 7.82 -5.99
C PRO A 100 -16.66 9.25 -6.23
N ASP A 101 -16.02 10.25 -5.58
CA ASP A 101 -16.37 11.66 -5.74
C ASP A 101 -15.88 12.29 -7.06
N ASN A 102 -14.97 11.62 -7.78
CA ASN A 102 -14.44 12.08 -9.05
C ASN A 102 -14.05 10.88 -9.93
N LEU A 103 -14.95 10.56 -10.85
CA LEU A 103 -14.84 9.40 -11.73
C LEU A 103 -13.83 9.58 -12.87
N ASN A 104 -13.32 10.81 -13.09
CA ASN A 104 -12.32 11.06 -14.11
C ASN A 104 -10.96 10.53 -13.66
N TRP A 105 -10.25 9.88 -14.58
CA TRP A 105 -8.88 9.45 -14.37
C TRP A 105 -7.96 10.67 -14.26
N ARG A 106 -7.00 10.58 -13.34
CA ARG A 106 -6.02 11.63 -13.09
C ARG A 106 -4.70 11.05 -12.60
N THR A 107 -3.65 11.83 -12.69
CA THR A 107 -2.35 11.53 -12.09
C THR A 107 -2.48 11.66 -10.57
N PRO A 108 -2.06 10.64 -9.80
CA PRO A 108 -2.11 10.73 -8.35
C PRO A 108 -1.09 11.73 -7.82
N ARG A 109 -1.51 12.50 -6.79
CA ARG A 109 -0.62 13.43 -6.08
C ARG A 109 0.34 12.74 -5.13
N SER A 110 0.04 11.50 -4.75
CA SER A 110 0.86 10.67 -3.88
C SER A 110 1.31 9.42 -4.65
N LEU A 111 2.54 8.99 -4.38
CA LEU A 111 3.08 7.74 -4.88
C LEU A 111 2.75 6.55 -3.96
N MET A 112 1.78 6.72 -3.05
CA MET A 112 1.27 5.66 -2.18
C MET A 112 -0.08 5.18 -2.69
N VAL A 113 -0.30 3.86 -2.69
CA VAL A 113 -1.61 3.26 -2.91
C VAL A 113 -2.44 3.46 -1.65
N SER A 114 -3.52 4.23 -1.78
CA SER A 114 -4.49 4.49 -0.72
C SER A 114 -5.44 3.31 -0.56
N ASN A 115 -6.07 3.25 0.60
CA ASN A 115 -7.16 2.33 0.87
C ASN A 115 -8.36 2.61 -0.07
N ALA A 116 -9.16 1.57 -0.30
CA ALA A 116 -10.51 1.69 -0.84
C ALA A 116 -11.30 2.79 -0.08
N PRO A 117 -12.17 3.55 -0.76
CA PRO A 117 -12.72 3.30 -2.10
C PRO A 117 -11.93 3.98 -3.24
N THR A 118 -10.65 4.33 -3.04
CA THR A 118 -9.82 4.85 -4.13
C THR A 118 -9.48 3.74 -5.11
N SER A 119 -9.69 3.99 -6.41
CA SER A 119 -9.38 3.03 -7.48
C SER A 119 -8.21 3.50 -8.33
N TYR A 120 -7.46 2.54 -8.83
CA TYR A 120 -6.23 2.75 -9.56
C TYR A 120 -6.22 1.97 -10.87
N SER A 121 -5.56 2.53 -11.86
CA SER A 121 -5.35 1.90 -13.16
C SER A 121 -4.13 2.52 -13.84
N TRP A 122 -3.95 2.28 -15.13
CA TRP A 122 -2.87 2.84 -15.92
C TRP A 122 -3.19 2.89 -17.41
N GLY A 123 -2.61 3.87 -18.10
CA GLY A 123 -2.73 4.03 -19.54
C GLY A 123 -1.84 5.14 -20.08
N GLU A 124 -2.08 5.59 -21.30
CA GLU A 124 -1.22 6.56 -21.98
C GLU A 124 -1.29 7.96 -21.34
N ASP A 125 -2.50 8.39 -20.96
CA ASP A 125 -2.79 9.65 -20.29
C ASP A 125 -4.16 9.63 -19.59
N GLU A 126 -4.45 10.73 -18.88
CA GLU A 126 -5.69 10.92 -18.12
C GLU A 126 -6.95 10.97 -19.01
N VAL A 127 -6.82 11.43 -20.26
CA VAL A 127 -7.93 11.61 -21.20
C VAL A 127 -8.32 10.28 -21.84
N LYS A 128 -7.33 9.49 -22.24
CA LYS A 128 -7.53 8.14 -22.79
C LYS A 128 -7.87 7.12 -21.71
N GLY A 129 -7.42 7.34 -20.48
CA GLY A 129 -7.71 6.48 -19.35
C GLY A 129 -7.02 5.10 -19.45
N PRO A 130 -7.58 4.08 -18.77
CA PRO A 130 -7.06 2.72 -18.71
C PRO A 130 -6.86 2.08 -20.08
N ILE A 131 -5.65 1.56 -20.32
CA ILE A 131 -5.34 0.86 -21.56
C ILE A 131 -5.78 -0.61 -21.49
N ALA A 132 -6.36 -1.11 -22.58
CA ALA A 132 -6.65 -2.52 -22.75
C ALA A 132 -5.41 -3.31 -23.17
N ALA A 133 -5.09 -4.39 -22.46
CA ALA A 133 -3.93 -5.24 -22.75
C ALA A 133 -4.17 -6.70 -22.35
N THR A 134 -3.28 -7.58 -22.79
CA THR A 134 -3.33 -9.01 -22.42
C THR A 134 -2.50 -9.33 -21.18
N PHE A 135 -1.45 -8.56 -20.93
CA PHE A 135 -0.60 -8.68 -19.76
C PHE A 135 -0.42 -7.33 -19.08
N HIS A 136 -0.75 -7.26 -17.80
CA HIS A 136 -0.50 -6.10 -16.98
C HIS A 136 0.47 -6.45 -15.85
N ALA A 137 1.40 -5.53 -15.57
CA ALA A 137 2.29 -5.63 -14.43
C ALA A 137 2.33 -4.30 -13.69
N PHE A 138 2.11 -4.35 -12.38
CA PHE A 138 2.22 -3.20 -11.51
C PHE A 138 3.22 -3.49 -10.38
N PRO A 139 4.50 -3.09 -10.57
CA PRO A 139 5.51 -3.21 -9.53
C PRO A 139 5.21 -2.22 -8.41
N MET A 140 5.42 -2.65 -7.18
CA MET A 140 5.27 -1.84 -5.97
C MET A 140 6.38 -2.18 -4.98
N LYS A 141 6.54 -1.31 -3.98
CA LYS A 141 7.37 -1.57 -2.80
C LYS A 141 6.55 -1.52 -1.53
N VAL A 142 6.72 -2.53 -0.69
CA VAL A 142 6.15 -2.58 0.65
C VAL A 142 7.12 -1.90 1.60
N ALA A 143 6.70 -0.81 2.24
CA ALA A 143 7.45 -0.12 3.28
C ALA A 143 6.72 -0.31 4.61
N ALA A 144 7.39 -0.82 5.64
CA ALA A 144 6.79 -0.99 6.96
C ALA A 144 7.45 -0.11 8.00
N ALA A 145 6.62 0.34 8.95
CA ALA A 145 7.05 1.14 10.07
C ALA A 145 6.34 0.65 11.34
N ILE A 146 7.09 0.59 12.43
CA ILE A 146 6.60 0.29 13.76
C ILE A 146 6.69 1.58 14.57
N ARG A 147 5.67 1.85 15.39
CA ARG A 147 5.64 3.07 16.21
C ARG A 147 6.78 3.07 17.24
N PRO A 148 7.07 4.23 17.87
CA PRO A 148 8.10 4.30 18.92
C PRO A 148 7.89 3.25 20.01
N ALA A 149 8.97 2.60 20.47
CA ALA A 149 8.87 1.53 21.46
C ALA A 149 8.23 2.00 22.78
N ARG A 150 8.40 3.28 23.14
CA ARG A 150 7.76 3.87 24.34
C ARG A 150 6.23 3.85 24.29
N ASP A 151 5.66 3.77 23.09
CA ASP A 151 4.21 3.75 22.86
C ASP A 151 3.67 2.31 22.77
N LEU A 152 4.54 1.30 22.88
CA LEU A 152 4.16 -0.10 22.87
C LEU A 152 4.09 -0.66 24.29
N PRO A 153 3.16 -1.59 24.57
CA PRO A 153 3.13 -2.30 25.84
C PRO A 153 4.44 -3.05 26.12
N VAL A 154 4.95 -2.91 27.35
CA VAL A 154 6.20 -3.55 27.84
C VAL A 154 5.97 -5.03 28.24
N THR A 155 4.76 -5.55 28.04
CA THR A 155 4.36 -6.88 28.53
C THR A 155 4.94 -8.04 27.70
N THR A 156 5.70 -7.76 26.64
CA THR A 156 6.31 -8.77 25.77
C THR A 156 7.64 -8.27 25.22
N ASP A 157 8.61 -9.17 25.09
CA ASP A 157 9.89 -8.92 24.41
C ASP A 157 9.78 -9.05 22.88
N GLU A 158 8.71 -9.68 22.39
CA GLU A 158 8.45 -9.93 20.98
C GLU A 158 7.07 -9.42 20.56
N TYR A 159 7.02 -8.71 19.44
CA TYR A 159 5.79 -8.25 18.81
C TYR A 159 5.51 -9.06 17.56
N LYS A 160 4.31 -9.63 17.44
CA LYS A 160 3.86 -10.24 16.18
C LYS A 160 3.48 -9.13 15.21
N VAL A 161 4.02 -9.19 14.00
CA VAL A 161 3.80 -8.15 12.98
C VAL A 161 3.25 -8.79 11.71
N ASP A 162 1.93 -8.68 11.53
CA ASP A 162 1.20 -9.29 10.42
C ASP A 162 0.25 -8.28 9.76
N GLY A 163 0.57 -7.90 8.52
CA GLY A 163 -0.24 -7.03 7.68
C GLY A 163 -1.01 -7.82 6.62
N PHE A 164 -2.24 -7.42 6.33
CA PHE A 164 -3.09 -8.11 5.36
C PHE A 164 -3.92 -7.12 4.53
N VAL A 165 -3.80 -7.21 3.22
CA VAL A 165 -4.58 -6.43 2.25
C VAL A 165 -5.12 -7.35 1.17
N THR A 166 -6.28 -7.00 0.63
CA THR A 166 -6.88 -7.62 -0.55
C THR A 166 -6.78 -6.65 -1.72
N PHE A 167 -6.40 -7.17 -2.89
CA PHE A 167 -6.47 -6.44 -4.15
C PHE A 167 -7.74 -6.87 -4.87
N ASP A 168 -8.70 -5.97 -4.98
CA ASP A 168 -9.94 -6.18 -5.73
C ASP A 168 -9.71 -5.68 -7.16
N VAL A 169 -9.80 -6.57 -8.15
CA VAL A 169 -9.54 -6.25 -9.57
C VAL A 169 -10.85 -6.28 -10.35
N TYR A 170 -11.08 -5.25 -11.16
CA TYR A 170 -12.27 -5.09 -11.98
C TYR A 170 -11.86 -4.92 -13.45
N TYR A 171 -12.61 -5.56 -14.33
CA TYR A 171 -12.53 -5.32 -15.77
C TYR A 171 -13.38 -4.11 -16.14
N LEU A 172 -12.87 -3.27 -17.02
CA LEU A 172 -13.53 -2.05 -17.50
C LEU A 172 -14.06 -2.20 -18.93
#